data_AF-J3JU73-F1
#
_entry.id   AF-J3JU73-F1
#
_cell.length_a   1.000
_cell.length_b   1.000
_cell.length_c   1.000
_cell.angle_alpha   90.00
_cell.angle_beta   90.00
_cell.angle_gamma   90.00
#
_symmetry.space_group_name_H-M   'P 1'
#
loop_
_entity.id
_entity.type
_entity.pdbx_description
1 polymer ?
#
loop_
_entity_poly.entity_id
_entity_poly.type
_entity_poly.pdbx_seq_one_letter_code
_entity_poly.pdbx_strand_id
1 'polypeptide(L)'
;MSQEYDPRVNMHLDVNNGLDRVIELVHTRLVESGWRDQVRLACRQLLTESGSSNLPSVDELISTVTPKARSMVPDAVKRELLHEIEMILLNLEKAGYVKSFEDS
;
A
#
# COMPACT_ATOMS: atom_id res chain seq x y z
N MET A 1 -3.98 18.14 33.24
CA MET A 1 -3.57 19.16 32.25
C MET A 1 -3.32 18.44 30.96
N SER A 2 -4.29 18.43 30.05
CA SER A 2 -4.05 17.96 28.68
C SER A 2 -3.15 19.00 28.03
N GLN A 3 -1.90 18.62 27.72
CA GLN A 3 -1.01 19.50 26.98
C GLN A 3 -1.61 19.69 25.60
N GLU A 4 -2.25 20.84 25.38
CA GLU A 4 -2.80 21.23 24.09
C GLU A 4 -1.62 21.69 23.24
N TYR A 5 -1.07 20.76 22.45
CA TYR A 5 0.04 21.05 21.55
C TYR A 5 -0.41 22.02 20.45
N ASP A 6 0.54 22.83 19.95
CA ASP A 6 0.31 23.71 18.81
C ASP A 6 -0.34 22.90 17.68
N PRO A 7 -1.50 23.33 17.14
CA PRO A 7 -2.24 22.60 16.11
C PRO A 7 -1.38 22.29 14.87
N ARG A 8 -0.32 23.07 14.60
CA ARG A 8 0.64 22.82 13.52
C ARG A 8 1.54 21.62 13.81
N VAL A 9 1.96 21.45 15.06
CA VAL A 9 2.78 20.31 15.51
C VAL A 9 1.95 19.03 15.47
N ASN A 10 0.72 19.08 15.95
CA ASN A 10 -0.18 17.92 15.95
C ASN A 10 -0.48 17.44 14.52
N MET A 11 -0.68 18.37 13.58
CA MET A 11 -0.95 18.06 12.17
C MET A 11 0.28 17.55 11.42
N HIS A 12 1.48 18.07 11.70
CA HIS A 12 2.72 17.55 11.10
C HIS A 12 3.00 16.10 11.53
N LEU A 13 2.66 15.74 12.78
CA LEU A 13 2.73 14.37 13.26
C LEU A 13 1.69 13.48 12.57
N ASP A 14 0.46 13.96 12.38
CA ASP A 14 -0.60 13.22 11.69
C ASP A 14 -0.26 12.93 10.22
N VAL A 15 0.35 13.89 9.53
CA VAL A 15 0.80 13.74 8.13
C VAL A 15 1.93 12.73 8.00
N ASN A 16 2.97 12.82 8.85
CA ASN A 16 4.08 11.86 8.81
C ASN A 16 3.62 10.44 9.16
N ASN A 17 2.67 10.32 10.09
CA ASN A 17 2.04 9.04 10.42
C ASN A 17 1.05 8.56 9.34
N GLY A 18 0.64 9.42 8.40
CA GLY A 18 -0.31 9.10 7.34
C GLY A 18 0.23 8.03 6.39
N LEU A 19 1.50 8.12 6.00
CA LEU A 19 2.13 7.10 5.15
C LEU A 19 2.20 5.75 5.87
N ASP A 20 2.61 5.73 7.14
CA ASP A 20 2.67 4.51 7.95
C ASP A 20 1.28 3.89 8.12
N ARG A 21 0.24 4.71 8.34
CA ARG A 21 -1.17 4.26 8.38
C ARG A 21 -1.62 3.63 7.07
N VAL A 22 -1.27 4.23 5.93
CA VAL A 22 -1.60 3.65 4.62
C VAL A 22 -0.87 2.33 4.42
N ILE A 23 0.41 2.25 4.75
CA ILE A 23 1.19 1.00 4.66
C ILE A 23 0.54 -0.09 5.51
N GLU A 24 0.23 0.20 6.78
CA GLU A 24 -0.42 -0.74 7.69
C GLU A 24 -1.79 -1.19 7.17
N LEU A 25 -2.59 -0.26 6.64
CA LEU A 25 -3.90 -0.55 6.07
C LEU A 25 -3.78 -1.47 4.85
N VAL A 26 -2.86 -1.18 3.92
CA VAL A 26 -2.58 -2.03 2.75
C VAL A 26 -2.25 -3.44 3.22
N HIS A 27 -1.31 -3.59 4.15
CA HIS A 27 -0.89 -4.89 4.66
C HIS A 27 -2.07 -5.66 5.28
N THR A 28 -2.85 -4.99 6.12
CA THR A 28 -3.99 -5.59 6.82
C THR A 28 -5.04 -6.07 5.83
N ARG A 29 -5.47 -5.20 4.90
CA ARG A 29 -6.53 -5.53 3.94
C ARG A 29 -6.13 -6.58 2.92
N LEU A 30 -4.86 -6.61 2.49
CA LEU A 30 -4.37 -7.67 1.61
C LEU A 30 -4.30 -9.04 2.32
N VAL A 31 -4.12 -9.07 3.63
CA VAL A 31 -4.21 -10.33 4.40
C VAL A 31 -5.67 -10.74 4.58
N GLU A 32 -6.53 -9.84 5.05
CA GLU A 32 -7.94 -10.14 5.34
C GLU A 32 -8.76 -10.49 4.11
N SER A 33 -8.46 -9.89 2.96
CA SER A 33 -9.10 -10.24 1.68
C SER A 33 -8.66 -11.59 1.11
N GLY A 34 -7.70 -12.26 1.76
CA GLY A 34 -7.11 -13.51 1.31
C GLY A 34 -6.12 -13.35 0.14
N TRP A 35 -5.85 -12.11 -0.30
CA TRP A 35 -4.95 -11.83 -1.42
C TRP A 35 -3.58 -12.49 -1.23
N ARG A 36 -3.00 -12.41 -0.03
CA ARG A 36 -1.70 -13.02 0.28
C ARG A 36 -1.69 -14.53 0.00
N ASP A 37 -2.76 -15.22 0.38
CA ASP A 37 -2.86 -16.67 0.19
C ASP A 37 -3.08 -17.04 -1.28
N GLN A 38 -3.84 -16.22 -2.01
CA GLN A 38 -4.02 -16.39 -3.45
C GLN A 38 -2.71 -16.16 -4.23
N VAL A 39 -1.90 -15.16 -3.87
CA VAL A 39 -0.57 -14.94 -4.46
C VAL A 39 0.35 -16.13 -4.16
N ARG A 40 0.33 -16.63 -2.92
CA ARG A 40 1.10 -17.82 -2.55
C ARG A 40 0.68 -19.06 -3.34
N LEU A 41 -0.62 -19.21 -3.61
CA LEU A 41 -1.14 -20.27 -4.48
C LEU A 41 -0.65 -20.10 -5.93
N ALA A 42 -0.68 -18.88 -6.47
CA ALA A 42 -0.19 -18.58 -7.81
C ALA A 42 1.31 -18.92 -7.95
N CYS A 43 2.14 -18.59 -6.96
CA CYS A 43 3.55 -18.99 -6.97
C CYS A 43 3.71 -20.51 -7.02
N ARG A 44 2.96 -21.26 -6.19
CA ARG A 44 3.02 -22.73 -6.17
C ARG A 44 2.58 -23.35 -7.49
N GLN A 45 1.55 -22.81 -8.13
CA GLN A 45 1.08 -23.27 -9.44
C GLN A 45 2.18 -23.12 -10.49
N LEU A 46 2.81 -21.95 -10.57
CA LEU A 46 3.92 -21.70 -11.49
C LEU A 46 5.08 -22.68 -11.26
N LEU A 47 5.48 -22.90 -10.01
CA LEU A 47 6.53 -23.86 -9.68
C LEU A 47 6.17 -25.31 -10.04
N THR A 48 4.88 -25.67 -9.95
CA THR A 48 4.41 -27.03 -10.28
C THR A 48 4.33 -27.23 -11.80
N GLU A 49 3.86 -26.22 -12.54
CA GLU A 49 3.73 -26.23 -14.01
C GLU A 49 5.08 -26.27 -14.72
N SER A 50 6.12 -25.68 -14.11
CA SER A 50 7.49 -25.64 -14.65
C SER A 50 8.19 -27.01 -14.67
N GLY A 51 7.67 -27.98 -13.90
CA GLY A 51 8.28 -29.30 -13.73
C GLY A 51 9.63 -29.28 -12.99
N SER A 52 10.14 -30.46 -12.62
CA SER A 52 11.39 -30.58 -11.84
C SER A 52 12.66 -30.16 -12.60
N SER A 53 12.58 -29.99 -13.92
CA SER A 53 13.75 -29.76 -14.78
C SER A 53 13.99 -28.29 -15.12
N ASN A 54 12.98 -27.42 -15.00
CA ASN A 54 13.06 -26.00 -15.36
C ASN A 54 12.52 -25.12 -14.23
N LEU A 55 13.05 -25.29 -13.01
CA LEU A 55 12.63 -24.46 -11.89
C LEU A 55 13.00 -22.99 -12.17
N PRO A 56 12.02 -22.06 -12.22
CA PRO A 56 12.30 -20.66 -12.49
C PRO A 56 13.13 -20.06 -11.35
N SER A 57 14.02 -19.14 -11.70
CA SER A 57 14.73 -18.31 -10.73
C SER A 57 13.74 -17.45 -9.93
N VAL A 58 14.18 -16.93 -8.79
CA VAL A 58 13.35 -16.04 -7.96
C VAL A 58 12.94 -14.80 -8.76
N ASP A 59 13.83 -14.22 -9.56
CA ASP A 59 13.55 -13.03 -10.36
C ASP A 59 12.54 -13.31 -11.48
N GLU A 60 12.61 -14.48 -12.13
CA GLU A 60 11.61 -14.93 -13.11
C GLU A 60 10.25 -15.20 -12.45
N LEU A 61 10.25 -15.77 -11.24
CA LEU A 61 9.03 -15.98 -10.48
C LEU A 61 8.40 -14.63 -10.10
N ILE A 62 9.20 -13.66 -9.65
CA ILE A 62 8.72 -12.32 -9.31
C ILE A 62 8.16 -11.62 -10.54
N SER A 63 8.89 -11.62 -11.66
CA SER A 63 8.46 -10.93 -12.89
C SER A 63 7.15 -11.51 -13.43
N THR A 64 6.94 -12.82 -13.26
CA THR A 64 5.72 -13.52 -13.68
C THR A 64 4.56 -13.29 -12.69
N VAL A 65 4.80 -13.41 -11.38
CA VAL A 65 3.72 -13.38 -10.38
C VAL A 65 3.27 -11.97 -10.05
N THR A 66 4.16 -10.98 -10.11
CA THR A 66 3.84 -9.58 -9.75
C THR A 66 2.66 -8.99 -10.52
N PRO A 67 2.59 -9.05 -11.87
CA PRO A 67 1.45 -8.49 -12.60
C PRO A 67 0.12 -9.22 -12.25
N LYS A 68 0.17 -10.55 -12.07
CA LYS A 68 -0.99 -11.35 -11.66
C LYS A 68 -1.43 -10.98 -10.23
N ALA A 69 -0.49 -10.85 -9.31
CA ALA A 69 -0.76 -10.43 -7.93
C ALA A 69 -1.42 -9.03 -7.91
N ARG A 70 -0.93 -8.07 -8.69
CA ARG A 70 -1.52 -6.72 -8.76
C ARG A 70 -2.95 -6.73 -9.31
N SER A 71 -3.26 -7.58 -10.29
CA SER A 71 -4.64 -7.68 -10.82
C SER A 71 -5.60 -8.38 -9.86
N MET A 72 -5.09 -9.24 -8.97
CA MET A 72 -5.88 -9.96 -7.97
C MET A 72 -6.30 -9.11 -6.77
N VAL A 73 -5.80 -7.87 -6.63
CA VAL A 73 -6.22 -6.97 -5.55
C VAL A 73 -7.71 -6.64 -5.72
N PRO A 74 -8.57 -6.93 -4.72
CA PRO A 74 -10.00 -6.65 -4.83
C PRO A 74 -10.29 -5.16 -4.93
N ASP A 75 -11.31 -4.78 -5.70
CA ASP A 75 -11.66 -3.36 -5.88
C ASP A 75 -12.14 -2.70 -4.59
N ALA A 76 -12.70 -3.47 -3.65
CA ALA A 76 -13.05 -2.97 -2.32
C ALA A 76 -11.81 -2.45 -1.57
N VAL A 77 -10.71 -3.20 -1.61
CA VAL A 77 -9.43 -2.81 -1.01
C VAL A 77 -8.87 -1.58 -1.72
N LYS A 78 -8.89 -1.54 -3.05
CA LYS A 78 -8.43 -0.36 -3.81
C LYS A 78 -9.18 0.91 -3.44
N ARG A 79 -10.52 0.83 -3.31
CA ARG A 79 -11.36 1.98 -2.94
C ARG A 79 -11.05 2.48 -1.54
N GLU A 80 -10.90 1.58 -0.57
CA GLU A 80 -10.56 1.96 0.81
C GLU A 80 -9.19 2.62 0.89
N LEU A 81 -8.19 2.08 0.20
CA LEU A 81 -6.86 2.66 0.12
C LEU A 81 -6.85 4.03 -0.54
N LEU A 82 -7.59 4.18 -1.65
CA LEU A 82 -7.73 5.47 -2.32
C LEU A 82 -8.36 6.50 -1.39
N HIS A 83 -9.42 6.11 -0.66
CA HIS A 83 -10.09 6.99 0.29
C HIS A 83 -9.14 7.49 1.40
N GLU A 84 -8.33 6.62 2.00
CA GLU A 84 -7.36 7.06 3.02
C GLU A 84 -6.29 7.98 2.44
N ILE A 85 -5.81 7.72 1.23
CA ILE A 85 -4.86 8.62 0.54
C ILE A 85 -5.51 9.99 0.30
N GLU A 86 -6.75 10.03 -0.20
CA GLU A 86 -7.50 11.27 -0.37
C GLU A 86 -7.66 12.03 0.96
N MET A 87 -7.94 11.34 2.06
CA MET A 87 -8.04 11.94 3.39
C MET A 87 -6.71 12.55 3.87
N ILE A 88 -5.59 11.88 3.62
CA ILE A 88 -4.26 12.40 3.93
C ILE A 88 -3.96 13.65 3.10
N LEU A 89 -4.25 13.63 1.80
CA LEU A 89 -4.05 14.77 0.91
C LEU A 89 -4.91 15.98 1.32
N LEU A 90 -6.17 15.76 1.67
CA LEU A 90 -7.05 16.82 2.16
C LEU A 90 -6.54 17.42 3.48
N ASN A 91 -5.96 16.60 4.37
CA ASN A 91 -5.36 17.08 5.60
C ASN A 91 -4.07 17.87 5.34
N LEU A 92 -3.27 17.49 4.33
CA LEU A 92 -2.10 18.25 3.86
C LEU A 92 -2.48 19.63 3.28
N GLU A 93 -3.55 19.70 2.51
CA GLU A 93 -4.05 20.97 1.96
C GLU A 93 -4.50 21.93 3.08
N LYS A 94 -5.27 21.41 4.05
CA LYS A 94 -5.65 22.16 5.26
C LYS A 94 -4.43 22.60 6.08
N ALA A 95 -3.33 21.86 5.98
CA ALA A 95 -2.08 22.18 6.65
C ALA A 95 -1.29 23.34 6.02
N GLY A 96 -1.70 23.83 4.85
CA GLY A 96 -0.95 24.87 4.12
C GLY A 96 0.39 24.38 3.58
N TYR A 97 0.58 23.06 3.40
CA TYR A 97 1.83 22.48 2.90
C TYR A 97 2.00 22.65 1.37
N VAL A 98 0.98 23.13 0.66
CA VAL A 98 1.02 23.40 -0.79
C VAL A 98 1.49 24.84 -1.04
N LYS A 99 2.76 25.16 -0.77
CA LYS A 99 3.38 26.41 -1.27
C LYS A 99 4.89 26.35 -1.50
N SER A 100 5.39 25.33 -2.20
CA SER A 100 6.83 25.29 -2.56
C SER A 100 7.15 24.79 -3.97
N PHE A 101 6.17 24.48 -4.82
CA PHE A 101 6.45 23.91 -6.15
C PHE A 101 6.12 24.81 -7.35
N GLU A 102 5.63 26.04 -7.14
CA GLU A 102 5.40 27.02 -8.22
C GLU A 102 6.40 28.19 -8.25
N ASP A 103 7.30 28.28 -7.27
CA ASP A 103 8.38 29.29 -7.25
C ASP A 103 9.77 28.61 -7.28
N SER A 104 10.19 28.06 -8.42
CA SER A 104 11.59 27.77 -8.79
C SER A 104 11.73 27.49 -10.28
#